data_AF-A0A317VEN7-F1
#
_entry.id   AF-A0A317VEN7-F1
#
_cell.length_a   1.000
_cell.length_b   1.000
_cell.length_c   1.000
_cell.angle_alpha   90.00
_cell.angle_beta   90.00
_cell.angle_gamma   90.00
#
_symmetry.space_group_name_H-M   'P 1'
#
loop_
_entity.id
_entity.type
_entity.pdbx_description
1 polymer ?
#
loop_
_entity_poly.entity_id
_entity_poly.type
_entity_poly.pdbx_seq_one_letter_code
_entity_poly.pdbx_strand_id
1 'polypeptide(L)'
;MVFMRSFSRQLRRPATSLLSTKGAFAPAASNPFRAAPLANSIAGARTLTASANLQGKVLMVLYDGGEHAKQQPGLLGTTENELGLRKWLEEQGHTLVTTSDKEGENSTFDKELVDAEVIITTPFHPGYLTAERLAKAKNLKIAVTAGVGSDHVDLNAANKTNGGVTVAEVTGCNVTSVAEHVVMTILTLVRNFVPAHEQIRRGEWDVAAVAKNEFDLEGKVVGTVAVGRIGERVLRRLKPFDCKELLYYDYQPLKPEVEAEIGCRRVDSLEEMLAQCDVVTINCPLHEKTRGLFNKELIAKMKKGSWLVNTARGAIVVKEDVAEAIKSGHLRGYGGDVWFPQPAPADHPLRTVQGPWGGGNAMVPHMSGTSIDAQIRYANGTKAILESYFSGRHDYRPEDLIVHGGDYVTKAYGQRNKA
;
A
#
# COMPACT_ATOMS: atom_id res chain seq x y z
N MET A 1 -37.30 1.50 51.61
CA MET A 1 -38.67 1.56 51.02
C MET A 1 -38.48 1.66 49.52
N VAL A 2 -38.52 0.56 48.73
CA VAL A 2 -39.68 -0.27 48.29
C VAL A 2 -40.74 0.62 47.62
N PHE A 3 -40.97 0.57 46.30
CA PHE A 3 -41.69 -0.52 45.62
C PHE A 3 -41.34 -0.71 44.13
N MET A 4 -41.41 -1.99 43.73
CA MET A 4 -41.34 -2.58 42.39
C MET A 4 -42.45 -2.15 41.42
N ARG A 5 -42.21 -2.34 40.11
CA ARG A 5 -43.14 -3.10 39.25
C ARG A 5 -42.39 -3.84 38.13
N SER A 6 -42.66 -5.14 38.08
CA SER A 6 -42.23 -6.14 37.10
C SER A 6 -43.25 -6.23 35.96
N PHE A 7 -42.79 -6.52 34.75
CA PHE A 7 -43.54 -7.32 33.78
C PHE A 7 -42.59 -8.20 32.98
N SER A 8 -42.69 -9.50 33.23
CA SER A 8 -42.12 -10.58 32.43
C SER A 8 -43.13 -11.03 31.38
N ARG A 9 -42.65 -11.33 30.17
CA ARG A 9 -43.35 -12.24 29.24
C ARG A 9 -42.37 -13.27 28.71
N GLN A 10 -42.67 -14.52 29.03
CA GLN A 10 -42.06 -15.74 28.49
C GLN A 10 -42.60 -16.05 27.09
N LEU A 11 -41.98 -17.10 26.51
CA LEU A 11 -42.42 -18.02 25.43
C LEU A 11 -41.87 -17.65 24.05
N ARG A 12 -41.34 -18.56 23.22
CA ARG A 12 -41.08 -20.01 23.29
C ARG A 12 -40.26 -20.34 22.02
N ARG A 13 -39.26 -21.23 22.11
CA ARG A 13 -38.79 -22.02 20.96
C ARG A 13 -39.89 -23.02 20.56
N PRO A 14 -39.85 -23.52 19.32
CA PRO A 14 -39.90 -24.97 19.16
C PRO A 14 -38.84 -25.51 18.18
N ALA A 15 -38.63 -26.81 18.33
CA ALA A 15 -37.58 -27.63 17.76
C ALA A 15 -37.97 -28.28 16.41
N THR A 16 -36.91 -28.79 15.78
CA THR A 16 -36.81 -29.82 14.73
C THR A 16 -37.83 -30.97 14.77
N SER A 17 -38.21 -31.46 13.58
CA SER A 17 -38.48 -32.90 13.33
C SER A 17 -38.42 -33.24 11.83
N LEU A 18 -37.76 -34.36 11.53
CA LEU A 18 -37.62 -35.08 10.26
C LEU A 18 -38.90 -35.81 9.84
N LEU A 19 -39.10 -36.06 8.53
CA LEU A 19 -39.22 -37.40 7.90
C LEU A 19 -39.56 -37.34 6.38
N SER A 20 -38.61 -37.85 5.57
CA SER A 20 -38.75 -38.81 4.46
C SER A 20 -40.02 -38.85 3.58
N THR A 21 -39.84 -38.77 2.25
CA THR A 21 -40.37 -39.76 1.28
C THR A 21 -39.48 -39.90 0.04
N LYS A 22 -39.45 -41.13 -0.49
CA LYS A 22 -38.61 -41.69 -1.56
C LYS A 22 -39.11 -41.31 -2.97
N GLY A 23 -38.20 -41.29 -3.94
CA GLY A 23 -38.52 -41.35 -5.37
C GLY A 23 -37.26 -41.56 -6.20
N ALA A 24 -37.01 -42.79 -6.62
CA ALA A 24 -35.86 -43.24 -7.40
C ALA A 24 -36.10 -43.09 -8.90
N PHE A 25 -35.03 -42.84 -9.67
CA PHE A 25 -34.91 -43.32 -11.05
C PHE A 25 -33.44 -43.66 -11.35
N ALA A 26 -33.24 -44.90 -11.79
CA ALA A 26 -31.98 -45.50 -12.23
C ALA A 26 -32.10 -45.90 -13.73
N PRO A 27 -31.00 -46.30 -14.39
CA PRO A 27 -30.77 -46.13 -15.83
C PRO A 27 -31.11 -47.37 -16.67
N ALA A 28 -31.09 -47.23 -18.00
CA ALA A 28 -31.12 -48.35 -18.93
C ALA A 28 -30.07 -48.20 -20.05
N ALA A 29 -29.38 -49.30 -20.31
CA ALA A 29 -28.28 -49.49 -21.25
C ALA A 29 -28.75 -50.19 -22.53
N SER A 30 -27.95 -50.09 -23.62
CA SER A 30 -27.64 -51.23 -24.50
C SER A 30 -26.67 -50.86 -25.64
N ASN A 31 -25.54 -51.56 -25.70
CA ASN A 31 -24.66 -51.80 -26.86
C ASN A 31 -25.27 -52.98 -27.70
N PRO A 32 -24.84 -53.37 -28.95
CA PRO A 32 -23.42 -53.51 -29.37
C PRO A 32 -23.05 -53.53 -30.91
N PHE A 33 -21.73 -53.65 -31.16
CA PHE A 33 -20.97 -54.24 -32.30
C PHE A 33 -21.00 -53.68 -33.75
N ARG A 34 -19.82 -53.17 -34.21
CA ARG A 34 -19.06 -53.71 -35.36
C ARG A 34 -17.59 -53.22 -35.38
N ALA A 35 -16.64 -54.16 -35.57
CA ALA A 35 -15.20 -53.97 -35.83
C ALA A 35 -14.96 -53.68 -37.33
N ALA A 36 -13.83 -53.22 -37.91
CA ALA A 36 -12.39 -53.10 -37.59
C ALA A 36 -11.75 -52.09 -38.61
N PRO A 37 -10.44 -52.13 -38.96
CA PRO A 37 -9.25 -51.52 -38.31
C PRO A 37 -8.56 -50.45 -39.19
N LEU A 38 -7.53 -49.74 -38.68
CA LEU A 38 -6.39 -49.11 -39.41
C LEU A 38 -5.47 -48.42 -38.37
N ALA A 39 -4.32 -49.01 -38.02
CA ALA A 39 -2.98 -48.75 -38.57
C ALA A 39 -2.26 -47.50 -38.00
N ASN A 40 -1.21 -47.77 -37.23
CA ASN A 40 0.03 -47.01 -36.98
C ASN A 40 0.02 -45.47 -36.99
N SER A 41 0.38 -44.88 -35.84
CA SER A 41 1.51 -43.94 -35.76
C SER A 41 1.82 -43.64 -34.29
N ILE A 42 2.95 -44.17 -33.81
CA ILE A 42 3.59 -43.71 -32.59
C ILE A 42 4.33 -42.43 -32.97
N ALA A 43 3.71 -41.28 -32.72
CA ALA A 43 4.40 -40.00 -32.69
C ALA A 43 4.49 -39.56 -31.23
N GLY A 44 5.63 -39.86 -30.60
CA GLY A 44 5.98 -39.29 -29.31
C GLY A 44 6.08 -37.78 -29.45
N ALA A 45 5.02 -37.08 -29.05
CA ALA A 45 5.10 -35.65 -28.75
C ALA A 45 5.94 -35.51 -27.47
N ARG A 46 7.26 -35.44 -27.64
CA ARG A 46 8.11 -34.82 -26.61
C ARG A 46 7.74 -33.35 -26.60
N THR A 47 6.82 -32.97 -25.71
CA THR A 47 6.70 -31.60 -25.25
C THR A 47 8.03 -31.26 -24.60
N LEU A 48 8.94 -30.67 -25.36
CA LEU A 48 10.15 -30.06 -24.82
C LEU A 48 9.70 -28.83 -24.05
N THR A 49 9.30 -29.02 -22.79
CA THR A 49 9.46 -27.98 -21.78
C THR A 49 10.96 -27.81 -21.61
N ALA A 50 11.56 -26.99 -22.47
CA ALA A 50 12.87 -26.42 -22.20
C ALA A 50 12.67 -25.48 -21.01
N SER A 51 12.63 -26.04 -19.80
CA SER A 51 12.88 -25.28 -18.59
C SER A 51 14.34 -24.85 -18.70
N ALA A 52 14.56 -23.65 -19.23
CA ALA A 52 15.85 -23.02 -19.07
C ALA A 52 16.08 -22.96 -17.55
N ASN A 53 17.07 -23.68 -17.06
CA ASN A 53 17.58 -23.52 -15.69
C ASN A 53 18.21 -22.12 -15.60
N LEU A 54 17.38 -21.08 -15.51
CA LEU A 54 17.82 -19.72 -15.23
C LEU A 54 18.25 -19.69 -13.78
N GLN A 55 19.50 -20.06 -13.50
CA GLN A 55 20.10 -19.81 -12.19
C GLN A 55 20.37 -18.30 -12.11
N GLY A 56 19.66 -17.62 -11.21
CA GLY A 56 19.71 -16.18 -11.05
C GLY A 56 20.06 -15.80 -9.63
N LYS A 57 20.83 -14.72 -9.48
CA LYS A 57 21.11 -14.12 -8.17
C LYS A 57 19.97 -13.18 -7.78
N VAL A 58 19.30 -13.50 -6.68
CA VAL A 58 18.27 -12.65 -6.05
C VAL A 58 18.90 -11.89 -4.90
N LEU A 59 18.79 -10.56 -4.94
CA LEU A 59 19.14 -9.68 -3.83
C LEU A 59 17.86 -9.10 -3.23
N MET A 60 17.69 -9.24 -1.93
CA MET A 60 16.49 -8.81 -1.21
C MET A 60 16.85 -7.78 -0.14
N VAL A 61 16.25 -6.58 -0.23
CA VAL A 61 16.43 -5.49 0.73
C VAL A 61 15.17 -5.31 1.56
N LEU A 62 15.22 -5.67 2.84
CA LEU A 62 14.12 -5.64 3.81
C LEU A 62 14.54 -4.95 5.11
N TYR A 63 13.59 -4.68 6.00
CA TYR A 63 13.89 -4.20 7.36
C TYR A 63 14.27 -5.37 8.28
N ASP A 64 15.10 -5.11 9.28
CA ASP A 64 15.39 -6.09 10.32
C ASP A 64 14.22 -6.23 11.29
N GLY A 65 13.82 -7.46 11.60
CA GLY A 65 12.81 -7.74 12.62
C GLY A 65 13.41 -7.97 14.00
N GLY A 66 14.66 -8.42 14.08
CA GLY A 66 15.33 -8.78 15.32
C GLY A 66 14.52 -9.80 16.13
N GLU A 67 14.40 -9.54 17.44
CA GLU A 67 13.57 -10.38 18.32
C GLU A 67 12.07 -10.35 17.96
N HIS A 68 11.59 -9.29 17.32
CA HIS A 68 10.17 -9.17 16.96
C HIS A 68 9.77 -10.17 15.88
N ALA A 69 10.64 -10.43 14.89
CA ALA A 69 10.39 -11.45 13.86
C ALA A 69 10.28 -12.87 14.45
N LYS A 70 10.99 -13.14 15.56
CA LYS A 70 10.89 -14.41 16.28
C LYS A 70 9.59 -14.50 17.08
N GLN A 71 9.18 -13.40 17.70
CA GLN A 71 7.93 -13.32 18.47
C GLN A 71 6.68 -13.37 17.58
N GLN A 72 6.77 -12.80 16.39
CA GLN A 72 5.70 -12.77 15.41
C GLN A 72 6.21 -13.29 14.05
N PRO A 73 6.16 -14.62 13.82
CA PRO A 73 6.56 -15.23 12.54
C PRO A 73 5.76 -14.74 11.33
N GLY A 74 4.60 -14.10 11.56
CA GLY A 74 3.84 -13.41 10.51
C GLY A 74 4.52 -12.15 9.94
N LEU A 75 5.64 -11.70 10.52
CA LEU A 75 6.48 -10.61 9.99
C LEU A 75 7.31 -11.09 8.79
N LEU A 76 6.65 -11.50 7.71
CA LEU A 76 7.29 -12.04 6.51
C LEU A 76 8.23 -11.05 5.81
N GLY A 77 7.96 -9.75 5.92
CA GLY A 77 8.74 -8.68 5.30
C GLY A 77 10.07 -8.34 5.97
N THR A 78 10.60 -9.19 6.85
CA THR A 78 11.87 -8.95 7.54
C THR A 78 13.02 -9.75 6.95
N THR A 79 14.25 -9.35 7.24
CA THR A 79 15.47 -10.06 6.85
C THR A 79 15.55 -11.50 7.38
N GLU A 80 14.91 -11.80 8.52
CA GLU A 80 14.88 -13.14 9.11
C GLU A 80 13.90 -14.09 8.44
N ASN A 81 12.76 -13.56 7.95
CA ASN A 81 11.68 -14.38 7.39
C ASN A 81 11.67 -14.36 5.85
N GLU A 82 12.35 -13.41 5.21
CA GLU A 82 12.69 -13.38 3.78
C GLU A 82 11.49 -13.62 2.84
N LEU A 83 10.32 -13.06 3.20
CA LEU A 83 9.05 -13.25 2.51
C LEU A 83 8.60 -14.72 2.39
N GLY A 84 9.24 -15.64 3.12
CA GLY A 84 9.08 -17.09 2.97
C GLY A 84 9.67 -17.64 1.66
N LEU A 85 10.62 -16.93 1.02
CA LEU A 85 11.08 -17.26 -0.33
C LEU A 85 12.37 -18.10 -0.39
N ARG A 86 13.22 -18.10 0.64
CA ARG A 86 14.55 -18.75 0.58
C ARG A 86 14.49 -20.19 0.08
N LYS A 87 13.73 -21.05 0.78
CA LYS A 87 13.61 -22.47 0.41
C LYS A 87 13.10 -22.65 -1.02
N TRP A 88 12.07 -21.89 -1.40
CA TRP A 88 11.49 -21.96 -2.74
C TRP A 88 12.47 -21.53 -3.84
N LEU A 89 13.29 -20.51 -3.61
CA LEU A 89 14.33 -20.07 -4.55
C LEU A 89 15.48 -21.08 -4.65
N GLU A 90 15.98 -21.57 -3.51
CA GLU A 90 17.12 -22.49 -3.45
C GLU A 90 16.78 -23.88 -4.04
N GLU A 91 15.55 -24.38 -3.84
CA GLU A 91 15.08 -25.64 -4.45
C GLU A 91 15.03 -25.58 -5.98
N GLN A 92 14.95 -24.39 -6.58
CA GLN A 92 15.01 -24.16 -8.02
C GLN A 92 16.44 -23.85 -8.52
N GLY A 93 17.42 -23.78 -7.62
CA GLY A 93 18.82 -23.50 -7.94
C GLY A 93 19.17 -22.02 -8.07
N HIS A 94 18.28 -21.11 -7.64
CA HIS A 94 18.61 -19.68 -7.53
C HIS A 94 19.34 -19.40 -6.20
N THR A 95 20.09 -18.30 -6.13
CA THR A 95 20.72 -17.85 -4.88
C THR A 95 19.98 -16.65 -4.31
N LEU A 96 19.88 -16.57 -2.97
CA LEU A 96 19.28 -15.44 -2.27
C LEU A 96 20.27 -14.81 -1.30
N VAL A 97 20.56 -13.53 -1.50
CA VAL A 97 21.22 -12.65 -0.53
C VAL A 97 20.19 -11.68 0.03
N THR A 98 20.07 -11.61 1.35
CA THR A 98 19.13 -10.71 2.04
C THR A 98 19.89 -9.75 2.93
N THR A 99 19.51 -8.47 2.93
CA THR A 99 20.15 -7.45 3.76
C THR A 99 19.21 -6.30 4.14
N SER A 100 19.49 -5.66 5.27
CA SER A 100 18.93 -4.35 5.64
C SER A 100 19.96 -3.21 5.46
N ASP A 101 21.22 -3.55 5.19
CA ASP A 101 22.33 -2.62 5.06
C ASP A 101 22.38 -2.00 3.66
N LYS A 102 21.70 -0.85 3.53
CA LYS A 102 21.36 -0.21 2.25
C LYS A 102 21.90 1.19 2.04
N GLU A 103 22.61 1.75 3.02
CA GLU A 103 23.10 3.13 3.00
C GLU A 103 24.63 3.17 3.10
N GLY A 104 25.26 4.11 2.38
CA GLY A 104 26.72 4.30 2.36
C GLY A 104 27.44 3.49 1.27
N GLU A 105 28.60 3.99 0.81
CA GLU A 105 29.32 3.45 -0.36
C GLU A 105 29.76 1.97 -0.24
N ASN A 106 29.81 1.43 0.97
CA ASN A 106 30.25 0.06 1.26
C ASN A 106 29.15 -0.81 1.85
N SER A 107 27.89 -0.38 1.72
CA SER A 107 26.75 -1.16 2.18
C SER A 107 26.69 -2.51 1.47
N THR A 108 26.12 -3.51 2.13
CA THR A 108 25.88 -4.84 1.56
C THR A 108 25.04 -4.73 0.28
N PHE A 109 24.02 -3.87 0.27
CA PHE A 109 23.25 -3.57 -0.94
C PHE A 109 24.14 -3.11 -2.12
N ASP A 110 25.04 -2.14 -1.92
CA ASP A 110 25.94 -1.63 -2.98
C ASP A 110 26.93 -2.68 -3.49
N LYS A 111 27.36 -3.61 -2.62
CA LYS A 111 28.25 -4.71 -2.99
C LYS A 111 27.53 -5.78 -3.81
N GLU A 112 26.30 -6.12 -3.43
CA GLU A 112 25.58 -7.26 -3.98
C GLU A 112 24.76 -6.91 -5.24
N LEU A 113 24.43 -5.63 -5.46
CA LEU A 113 23.60 -5.20 -6.59
C LEU A 113 24.31 -5.30 -7.95
N VAL A 114 25.65 -5.36 -7.96
CA VAL A 114 26.47 -5.24 -9.18
C VAL A 114 26.23 -6.40 -10.15
N ASP A 115 25.95 -7.58 -9.63
CA ASP A 115 25.75 -8.85 -10.34
C ASP A 115 24.39 -9.50 -10.03
N ALA A 116 23.53 -8.85 -9.23
CA ALA A 116 22.17 -9.29 -8.99
C ALA A 116 21.32 -9.24 -10.28
N GLU A 117 20.61 -10.33 -10.57
CA GLU A 117 19.68 -10.42 -11.71
C GLU A 117 18.29 -9.92 -11.32
N VAL A 118 17.87 -10.26 -10.10
CA VAL A 118 16.63 -9.83 -9.47
C VAL A 118 16.96 -9.02 -8.23
N ILE A 119 16.37 -7.83 -8.11
CA ILE A 119 16.41 -7.05 -6.87
C ILE A 119 15.01 -6.91 -6.31
N ILE A 120 14.77 -7.41 -5.10
CA ILE A 120 13.54 -7.23 -4.34
C ILE A 120 13.80 -6.13 -3.32
N THR A 121 12.92 -5.13 -3.27
CA THR A 121 12.96 -4.03 -2.30
C THR A 121 11.62 -3.92 -1.61
N THR A 122 11.58 -3.25 -0.46
CA THR A 122 10.30 -2.95 0.22
C THR A 122 10.19 -1.46 0.56
N PRO A 123 9.02 -0.80 0.34
CA PRO A 123 8.88 0.65 0.57
C PRO A 123 9.08 1.07 2.03
N PHE A 124 8.96 0.13 2.97
CA PHE A 124 9.08 0.39 4.41
C PHE A 124 10.54 0.59 4.82
N HIS A 125 11.48 -0.02 4.08
CA HIS A 125 12.93 0.15 4.22
C HIS A 125 13.59 0.15 2.83
N PRO A 126 13.41 1.24 2.06
CA PRO A 126 13.64 1.22 0.62
C PRO A 126 15.13 1.23 0.29
N GLY A 127 15.61 0.18 -0.38
CA GLY A 127 16.89 0.20 -1.09
C GLY A 127 16.78 1.10 -2.30
N TYR A 128 17.24 2.35 -2.18
CA TYR A 128 17.11 3.35 -3.25
C TYR A 128 17.94 2.94 -4.47
N LEU A 129 17.28 2.53 -5.55
CA LEU A 129 17.92 2.21 -6.84
C LEU A 129 18.07 3.50 -7.64
N THR A 130 19.05 4.30 -7.25
CA THR A 130 19.42 5.54 -7.95
C THR A 130 19.97 5.24 -9.35
N ALA A 131 20.02 6.26 -10.22
CA ALA A 131 20.67 6.13 -11.53
C ALA A 131 22.12 5.61 -11.42
N GLU A 132 22.87 6.02 -10.39
CA GLU A 132 24.23 5.56 -10.14
C GLU A 132 24.29 4.05 -9.81
N ARG A 133 23.41 3.58 -8.92
CA ARG A 133 23.32 2.15 -8.56
C ARG A 133 22.84 1.31 -9.73
N LEU A 134 21.85 1.79 -10.48
CA LEU A 134 21.37 1.13 -11.70
C LEU A 134 22.47 1.02 -12.77
N ALA A 135 23.34 2.03 -12.90
CA ALA A 135 24.48 1.96 -13.81
C ALA A 135 25.52 0.89 -13.38
N LYS A 136 25.60 0.57 -12.09
CA LYS A 136 26.48 -0.47 -11.52
C LYS A 136 25.85 -1.88 -11.60
N ALA A 137 24.53 -2.00 -11.62
CA ALA A 137 23.79 -3.27 -11.64
C ALA A 137 23.77 -3.93 -13.03
N LYS A 138 24.88 -4.58 -13.41
CA LYS A 138 25.11 -5.07 -14.79
C LYS A 138 24.20 -6.22 -15.21
N ASN A 139 23.74 -7.01 -14.25
CA ASN A 139 22.90 -8.19 -14.52
C ASN A 139 21.41 -7.94 -14.30
N LEU A 140 21.02 -6.80 -13.72
CA LEU A 140 19.65 -6.54 -13.30
C LEU A 140 18.68 -6.63 -14.49
N LYS A 141 17.66 -7.46 -14.37
CA LYS A 141 16.56 -7.63 -15.34
C LYS A 141 15.21 -7.23 -14.78
N ILE A 142 14.98 -7.48 -13.50
CA ILE A 142 13.73 -7.15 -12.83
C ILE A 142 13.98 -6.60 -11.42
N ALA A 143 13.30 -5.50 -11.10
CA ALA A 143 13.22 -4.94 -9.75
C ALA A 143 11.79 -5.10 -9.24
N VAL A 144 11.60 -5.82 -8.14
CA VAL A 144 10.29 -6.11 -7.54
C VAL A 144 10.13 -5.34 -6.24
N THR A 145 9.02 -4.63 -6.11
CA THR A 145 8.61 -3.97 -4.87
C THR A 145 7.70 -4.91 -4.08
N ALA A 146 8.19 -5.44 -2.96
CA ALA A 146 7.41 -6.16 -1.96
C ALA A 146 6.54 -5.17 -1.18
N GLY A 147 5.43 -4.76 -1.81
CA GLY A 147 4.58 -3.66 -1.39
C GLY A 147 4.01 -2.92 -2.60
N VAL A 148 3.68 -1.63 -2.43
CA VAL A 148 3.10 -0.76 -3.46
C VAL A 148 3.83 0.58 -3.47
N GLY A 149 4.10 1.09 -4.67
CA GLY A 149 4.82 2.32 -5.01
C GLY A 149 6.34 2.13 -5.15
N SER A 150 6.81 2.10 -6.40
CA SER A 150 8.23 1.91 -6.78
C SER A 150 9.04 3.21 -6.97
N ASP A 151 8.67 4.30 -6.32
CA ASP A 151 9.34 5.61 -6.46
C ASP A 151 10.76 5.69 -5.85
N HIS A 152 11.17 4.70 -5.06
CA HIS A 152 12.56 4.55 -4.61
C HIS A 152 13.48 3.98 -5.71
N VAL A 153 12.93 3.60 -6.85
CA VAL A 153 13.68 3.31 -8.07
C VAL A 153 13.65 4.54 -8.96
N ASP A 154 14.80 4.94 -9.50
CA ASP A 154 14.82 5.90 -10.61
C ASP A 154 14.26 5.20 -11.86
N LEU A 155 12.94 5.32 -12.05
CA LEU A 155 12.20 4.66 -13.11
C LEU A 155 12.63 5.13 -14.52
N ASN A 156 13.04 6.39 -14.65
CA ASN A 156 13.56 6.92 -15.91
C ASN A 156 14.92 6.30 -16.25
N ALA A 157 15.79 6.11 -15.26
CA ALA A 157 17.05 5.39 -15.43
C ALA A 157 16.81 3.90 -15.69
N ALA A 158 15.87 3.26 -14.97
CA ALA A 158 15.51 1.85 -15.15
C ALA A 158 15.09 1.53 -16.60
N ASN A 159 14.35 2.42 -17.25
CA ASN A 159 13.99 2.30 -18.67
C ASN A 159 15.19 2.24 -19.63
N LYS A 160 16.33 2.82 -19.26
CA LYS A 160 17.55 2.86 -20.07
C LYS A 160 18.56 1.79 -19.67
N THR A 161 18.44 1.27 -18.45
CA THR A 161 19.34 0.26 -17.90
C THR A 161 19.08 -1.10 -18.55
N ASN A 162 20.14 -1.75 -19.04
CA ASN A 162 20.12 -3.14 -19.53
C ASN A 162 19.06 -3.46 -20.60
N GLY A 163 18.68 -2.46 -21.41
CA GLY A 163 17.63 -2.59 -22.44
C GLY A 163 16.20 -2.37 -21.93
N GLY A 164 16.05 -1.87 -20.70
CA GLY A 164 14.77 -1.64 -20.03
C GLY A 164 14.52 -2.68 -18.94
N VAL A 165 14.94 -2.37 -17.71
CA VAL A 165 14.63 -3.20 -16.53
C VAL A 165 13.12 -3.21 -16.30
N THR A 166 12.56 -4.39 -16.04
CA THR A 166 11.17 -4.48 -15.59
C THR A 166 11.09 -4.02 -14.14
N VAL A 167 10.25 -3.05 -13.83
CA VAL A 167 9.94 -2.67 -12.46
C VAL A 167 8.50 -3.05 -12.18
N ALA A 168 8.31 -3.92 -11.20
CA ALA A 168 7.01 -4.44 -10.82
C ALA A 168 6.76 -4.24 -9.32
N GLU A 169 5.50 -4.18 -8.94
CA GLU A 169 5.04 -4.11 -7.55
C GLU A 169 3.81 -4.97 -7.35
N VAL A 170 3.45 -5.28 -6.10
CA VAL A 170 2.29 -6.14 -5.84
C VAL A 170 1.02 -5.30 -5.74
N THR A 171 0.49 -4.90 -6.87
CA THR A 171 -0.62 -3.94 -6.93
C THR A 171 -1.85 -4.46 -6.19
N GLY A 172 -2.36 -3.64 -5.25
CA GLY A 172 -3.54 -3.96 -4.46
C GLY A 172 -3.29 -4.77 -3.19
N CYS A 173 -2.06 -5.20 -2.91
CA CYS A 173 -1.76 -6.06 -1.75
C CYS A 173 -2.06 -5.42 -0.39
N ASN A 174 -1.98 -4.09 -0.27
CA ASN A 174 -2.09 -3.39 1.01
C ASN A 174 -3.00 -2.15 0.96
N VAL A 175 -3.70 -1.94 -0.15
CA VAL A 175 -4.54 -0.74 -0.36
C VAL A 175 -5.69 -0.63 0.65
N THR A 176 -6.18 -1.76 1.17
CA THR A 176 -7.15 -1.80 2.27
C THR A 176 -6.52 -1.35 3.58
N SER A 177 -5.34 -1.88 3.93
CA SER A 177 -4.61 -1.52 5.15
C SER A 177 -4.29 -0.02 5.18
N VAL A 178 -3.83 0.54 4.05
CA VAL A 178 -3.55 1.98 3.94
C VAL A 178 -4.84 2.81 4.05
N ALA A 179 -5.93 2.42 3.40
CA ALA A 179 -7.19 3.14 3.48
C ALA A 179 -7.77 3.17 4.91
N GLU A 180 -7.61 2.08 5.68
CA GLU A 180 -7.95 2.05 7.10
C GLU A 180 -7.07 2.99 7.91
N HIS A 181 -5.77 2.99 7.63
CA HIS A 181 -4.83 3.89 8.29
C HIS A 181 -5.15 5.36 8.02
N VAL A 182 -5.53 5.73 6.80
CA VAL A 182 -5.98 7.10 6.48
C VAL A 182 -7.17 7.50 7.35
N VAL A 183 -8.23 6.70 7.39
CA VAL A 183 -9.43 7.02 8.18
C VAL A 183 -9.11 7.08 9.68
N MET A 184 -8.28 6.15 10.17
CA MET A 184 -7.77 6.18 11.54
C MET A 184 -7.04 7.50 11.84
N THR A 185 -6.07 7.88 11.00
CA THR A 185 -5.31 9.13 11.18
C THR A 185 -6.20 10.36 11.11
N ILE A 186 -7.18 10.41 10.20
CA ILE A 186 -8.18 11.48 10.15
C ILE A 186 -8.90 11.59 11.50
N LEU A 187 -9.42 10.49 12.03
CA LEU A 187 -10.14 10.48 13.31
C LEU A 187 -9.23 10.86 14.48
N THR A 188 -7.99 10.33 14.52
CA THR A 188 -6.99 10.67 15.54
C THR A 188 -6.73 12.18 15.59
N LEU A 189 -6.63 12.82 14.43
CA LEU A 189 -6.37 14.26 14.33
C LEU A 189 -7.61 15.11 14.64
N VAL A 190 -8.75 14.79 14.02
CA VAL A 190 -10.01 15.55 14.17
C VAL A 190 -10.54 15.47 15.60
N ARG A 191 -10.39 14.30 16.25
CA ARG A 191 -10.82 14.07 17.63
C ARG A 191 -9.76 14.38 18.69
N ASN A 192 -8.64 14.99 18.31
CA ASN A 192 -7.56 15.40 19.23
C ASN A 192 -7.05 14.27 20.15
N PHE A 193 -6.97 13.03 19.64
CA PHE A 193 -6.76 11.84 20.45
C PHE A 193 -5.37 11.80 21.12
N VAL A 194 -4.31 12.17 20.41
CA VAL A 194 -2.92 12.03 20.89
C VAL A 194 -2.70 12.80 22.21
N PRO A 195 -2.92 14.12 22.30
CA PRO A 195 -2.73 14.84 23.57
C PRO A 195 -3.69 14.37 24.68
N ALA A 196 -4.89 13.88 24.33
CA ALA A 196 -5.81 13.28 25.31
C ALA A 196 -5.27 11.98 25.90
N HIS A 197 -4.71 11.10 25.06
CA HIS A 197 -4.06 9.88 25.52
C HIS A 197 -2.83 10.20 26.40
N GLU A 198 -2.00 11.14 25.97
CA GLU A 198 -0.82 11.58 26.72
C GLU A 198 -1.18 12.17 28.10
N GLN A 199 -2.24 12.97 28.20
CA GLN A 199 -2.75 13.50 29.45
C GLN A 199 -3.07 12.38 30.45
N ILE A 200 -3.86 11.39 30.02
CA ILE A 200 -4.20 10.23 30.86
C ILE A 200 -2.95 9.46 31.26
N ARG A 201 -1.97 9.32 30.36
CA ARG A 201 -0.72 8.60 30.67
C ARG A 201 0.12 9.28 31.74
N ARG A 202 0.06 10.61 31.85
CA ARG A 202 0.68 11.40 32.92
C ARG A 202 -0.12 11.38 34.24
N GLY A 203 -1.29 10.73 34.27
CA GLY A 203 -2.16 10.70 35.45
C GLY A 203 -2.96 12.00 35.65
N GLU A 204 -3.03 12.84 34.62
CA GLU A 204 -3.78 14.09 34.63
C GLU A 204 -5.25 13.86 34.24
N TRP A 205 -6.13 14.79 34.62
CA TRP A 205 -7.54 14.81 34.19
C TRP A 205 -8.01 16.25 34.00
N ASP A 206 -8.00 16.71 32.75
CA ASP A 206 -8.54 18.01 32.35
C ASP A 206 -9.22 17.87 30.99
N VAL A 207 -10.55 17.73 31.02
CA VAL A 207 -11.39 17.59 29.83
C VAL A 207 -11.29 18.83 28.94
N ALA A 208 -11.29 20.02 29.53
CA ALA A 208 -11.29 21.27 28.76
C ALA A 208 -9.98 21.48 28.00
N ALA A 209 -8.85 21.01 28.56
CA ALA A 209 -7.55 21.08 27.90
C ALA A 209 -7.52 20.40 26.53
N VAL A 210 -8.31 19.34 26.33
CA VAL A 210 -8.31 18.55 25.08
C VAL A 210 -9.58 18.74 24.26
N ALA A 211 -10.75 18.93 24.89
CA ALA A 211 -12.01 19.17 24.20
C ALA A 211 -12.01 20.49 23.39
N LYS A 212 -11.19 21.48 23.77
CA LYS A 212 -11.08 22.77 23.06
C LYS A 212 -10.61 22.65 21.59
N ASN A 213 -10.07 21.49 21.20
CA ASN A 213 -9.63 21.19 19.83
C ASN A 213 -10.18 19.85 19.32
N GLU A 214 -11.21 19.29 19.96
CA GLU A 214 -11.88 18.06 19.54
C GLU A 214 -13.12 18.40 18.69
N PHE A 215 -13.25 17.76 17.54
CA PHE A 215 -14.39 17.93 16.64
C PHE A 215 -14.93 16.57 16.20
N ASP A 216 -16.17 16.56 15.74
CA ASP A 216 -16.71 15.43 15.00
C ASP A 216 -16.31 15.50 13.52
N LEU A 217 -16.14 14.32 12.90
CA LEU A 217 -15.92 14.22 11.46
C LEU A 217 -17.21 14.45 10.66
N GLU A 218 -18.36 14.17 11.28
CA GLU A 218 -19.69 14.50 10.75
C GLU A 218 -19.74 15.98 10.32
N GLY A 219 -20.35 16.22 9.16
CA GLY A 219 -20.50 17.55 8.61
C GLY A 219 -19.21 18.22 8.12
N LYS A 220 -18.05 17.54 8.15
CA LYS A 220 -16.81 18.04 7.53
C LYS A 220 -16.73 17.69 6.04
N VAL A 221 -16.02 18.51 5.27
CA VAL A 221 -15.67 18.23 3.88
C VAL A 221 -14.32 17.52 3.85
N VAL A 222 -14.26 16.34 3.22
CA VAL A 222 -13.02 15.56 3.08
C VAL A 222 -12.66 15.40 1.61
N GLY A 223 -11.44 15.78 1.24
CA GLY A 223 -10.93 15.66 -0.14
C GLY A 223 -9.74 14.72 -0.25
N THR A 224 -9.75 13.83 -1.24
CA THR A 224 -8.59 12.98 -1.58
C THR A 224 -7.85 13.51 -2.82
N VAL A 225 -6.53 13.67 -2.72
CA VAL A 225 -5.65 13.88 -3.88
C VAL A 225 -5.32 12.52 -4.48
N ALA A 226 -5.80 12.32 -5.71
CA ALA A 226 -5.97 11.05 -6.41
C ALA A 226 -7.05 10.13 -5.81
N VAL A 227 -7.74 9.43 -6.69
CA VAL A 227 -8.86 8.51 -6.41
C VAL A 227 -8.60 7.11 -6.98
N GLY A 228 -7.33 6.70 -6.99
CA GLY A 228 -6.95 5.32 -7.30
C GLY A 228 -7.43 4.32 -6.23
N ARG A 229 -6.80 3.14 -6.22
CA ARG A 229 -7.22 2.03 -5.34
C ARG A 229 -7.36 2.41 -3.86
N ILE A 230 -6.47 3.26 -3.33
CA ILE A 230 -6.52 3.72 -1.94
C ILE A 230 -7.56 4.83 -1.79
N GLY A 231 -7.46 5.92 -2.57
CA GLY A 231 -8.39 7.05 -2.49
C GLY A 231 -9.86 6.64 -2.58
N GLU A 232 -10.23 5.76 -3.52
CA GLU A 232 -11.59 5.20 -3.62
C GLU A 232 -11.99 4.45 -2.34
N ARG A 233 -11.11 3.61 -1.78
CA ARG A 233 -11.37 2.84 -0.55
C ARG A 233 -11.49 3.72 0.69
N VAL A 234 -10.78 4.84 0.72
CA VAL A 234 -10.91 5.88 1.75
C VAL A 234 -12.31 6.48 1.68
N LEU A 235 -12.74 6.96 0.51
CA LEU A 235 -14.07 7.57 0.36
C LEU A 235 -15.20 6.58 0.72
N ARG A 236 -15.08 5.31 0.28
CA ARG A 236 -16.03 4.24 0.67
C ARG A 236 -16.13 4.04 2.19
N ARG A 237 -15.03 4.18 2.92
CA ARG A 237 -14.98 4.06 4.39
C ARG A 237 -15.47 5.31 5.11
N LEU A 238 -15.33 6.47 4.48
CA LEU A 238 -15.83 7.74 5.01
C LEU A 238 -17.33 7.94 4.79
N LYS A 239 -17.93 7.25 3.81
CA LYS A 239 -19.37 7.33 3.51
C LYS A 239 -20.29 7.24 4.75
N PRO A 240 -20.14 6.27 5.68
CA PRO A 240 -21.02 6.18 6.86
C PRO A 240 -20.71 7.18 7.98
N PHE A 241 -19.72 8.07 7.82
CA PHE A 241 -19.41 9.11 8.81
C PHE A 241 -20.21 10.40 8.58
N ASP A 242 -21.12 10.42 7.60
CA ASP A 242 -21.98 11.55 7.27
C ASP A 242 -21.19 12.88 7.14
N CYS A 243 -20.05 12.77 6.45
CA CYS A 243 -19.29 13.94 5.99
C CYS A 243 -20.22 14.83 5.16
N LYS A 244 -20.06 16.15 5.27
CA LYS A 244 -20.85 17.10 4.48
C LYS A 244 -20.68 16.87 2.99
N GLU A 245 -19.45 16.58 2.57
CA GLU A 245 -19.15 16.21 1.20
C GLU A 245 -17.83 15.43 1.11
N LEU A 246 -17.79 14.48 0.18
CA LEU A 246 -16.59 13.72 -0.16
C LEU A 246 -16.11 14.18 -1.54
N LEU A 247 -14.89 14.72 -1.60
CA LEU A 247 -14.30 15.29 -2.80
C LEU A 247 -13.10 14.46 -3.28
N TYR A 248 -12.82 14.54 -4.57
CA TYR A 248 -11.54 14.07 -5.09
C TYR A 248 -11.02 14.93 -6.24
N TYR A 249 -9.69 14.99 -6.36
CA TYR A 249 -8.98 15.54 -7.51
C TYR A 249 -8.11 14.43 -8.11
N ASP A 250 -8.39 14.04 -9.35
CA ASP A 250 -7.57 13.10 -10.12
C ASP A 250 -7.73 13.38 -11.62
N TYR A 251 -6.66 13.18 -12.38
CA TYR A 251 -6.72 13.18 -13.84
C TYR A 251 -7.32 11.88 -14.40
N GLN A 252 -7.39 10.82 -13.60
CA GLN A 252 -8.13 9.58 -13.87
C GLN A 252 -9.42 9.57 -13.03
N PRO A 253 -10.56 10.01 -13.58
CA PRO A 253 -11.80 10.10 -12.82
C PRO A 253 -12.37 8.72 -12.47
N LEU A 254 -13.17 8.68 -11.41
CA LEU A 254 -14.07 7.56 -11.17
C LEU A 254 -15.13 7.52 -12.27
N LYS A 255 -15.73 6.34 -12.46
CA LYS A 255 -16.93 6.23 -13.29
C LYS A 255 -18.12 6.90 -12.58
N PRO A 256 -19.05 7.55 -13.29
CA PRO A 256 -20.20 8.22 -12.67
C PRO A 256 -21.02 7.32 -11.73
N GLU A 257 -21.14 6.03 -12.05
CA GLU A 257 -21.87 5.08 -11.21
C GLU A 257 -21.17 4.84 -9.86
N VAL A 258 -19.83 4.87 -9.85
CA VAL A 258 -19.04 4.73 -8.62
C VAL A 258 -19.08 6.03 -7.80
N GLU A 259 -19.09 7.19 -8.45
CA GLU A 259 -19.30 8.48 -7.76
C GLU A 259 -20.65 8.52 -7.05
N ALA A 260 -21.72 8.13 -7.74
CA ALA A 260 -23.06 8.06 -7.17
C ALA A 260 -23.17 6.99 -6.07
N GLU A 261 -22.52 5.83 -6.23
CA GLU A 261 -22.47 4.79 -5.22
C GLU A 261 -21.79 5.28 -3.92
N ILE A 262 -20.68 5.99 -4.04
CA ILE A 262 -19.93 6.51 -2.89
C ILE A 262 -20.59 7.76 -2.31
N GLY A 263 -21.24 8.58 -3.14
CA GLY A 263 -21.69 9.91 -2.79
C GLY A 263 -20.55 10.93 -2.78
N CYS A 264 -19.65 10.86 -3.77
CA CYS A 264 -18.52 11.79 -3.90
C CYS A 264 -18.61 12.62 -5.19
N ARG A 265 -17.85 13.73 -5.21
CA ARG A 265 -17.79 14.65 -6.35
C ARG A 265 -16.35 14.92 -6.77
N ARG A 266 -16.10 14.89 -8.07
CA ARG A 266 -14.85 15.35 -8.66
C ARG A 266 -14.72 16.87 -8.59
N VAL A 267 -13.52 17.35 -8.30
CA VAL A 267 -13.13 18.75 -8.47
C VAL A 267 -12.01 18.81 -9.51
N ASP A 268 -12.15 19.67 -10.52
CA ASP A 268 -11.22 19.71 -11.66
C ASP A 268 -9.92 20.48 -11.37
N SER A 269 -9.92 21.31 -10.32
CA SER A 269 -8.75 22.04 -9.85
C SER A 269 -8.35 21.60 -8.45
N LEU A 270 -7.06 21.27 -8.27
CA LEU A 270 -6.52 20.92 -6.97
C LEU A 270 -6.71 22.06 -5.96
N GLU A 271 -6.34 23.29 -6.33
CA GLU A 271 -6.49 24.45 -5.43
C GLU A 271 -7.95 24.69 -5.01
N GLU A 272 -8.88 24.51 -5.95
CA GLU A 272 -10.32 24.66 -5.66
C GLU A 272 -10.82 23.61 -4.67
N MET A 273 -10.35 22.36 -4.79
CA MET A 273 -10.66 21.30 -3.83
C MET A 273 -10.11 21.65 -2.44
N LEU A 274 -8.84 22.08 -2.36
CA LEU A 274 -8.19 22.40 -1.09
C LEU A 274 -8.91 23.52 -0.33
N ALA A 275 -9.42 24.53 -1.05
CA ALA A 275 -10.18 25.63 -0.45
C ALA A 275 -11.55 25.18 0.13
N GLN A 276 -12.11 24.07 -0.35
CA GLN A 276 -13.38 23.51 0.11
C GLN A 276 -13.22 22.57 1.31
N CYS A 277 -12.07 21.93 1.46
CA CYS A 277 -11.85 20.85 2.42
C CYS A 277 -11.52 21.33 3.84
N ASP A 278 -12.10 20.63 4.83
CA ASP A 278 -11.65 20.70 6.22
C ASP A 278 -10.54 19.66 6.46
N VAL A 279 -10.62 18.51 5.78
CA VAL A 279 -9.61 17.44 5.80
C VAL A 279 -9.15 17.16 4.37
N VAL A 280 -7.83 17.07 4.17
CA VAL A 280 -7.23 16.63 2.91
C VAL A 280 -6.41 15.38 3.16
N THR A 281 -6.54 14.38 2.29
CA THR A 281 -5.72 13.16 2.31
C THR A 281 -5.00 12.97 0.98
N ILE A 282 -3.70 12.69 1.03
CA ILE A 282 -2.84 12.48 -0.14
C ILE A 282 -2.76 10.97 -0.42
N ASN A 283 -3.19 10.55 -1.61
CA ASN A 283 -3.22 9.14 -2.04
C ASN A 283 -2.64 8.94 -3.45
N CYS A 284 -1.86 9.89 -3.96
CA CYS A 284 -1.20 9.82 -5.27
C CYS A 284 0.24 9.25 -5.17
N PRO A 285 0.77 8.61 -6.23
CA PRO A 285 2.17 8.18 -6.25
C PRO A 285 3.15 9.36 -6.20
N LEU A 286 4.38 9.10 -5.75
CA LEU A 286 5.49 10.04 -5.92
C LEU A 286 6.07 9.93 -7.32
N HIS A 287 6.05 11.03 -8.05
CA HIS A 287 6.71 11.22 -9.34
C HIS A 287 7.08 12.70 -9.51
N GLU A 288 7.67 13.07 -10.66
CA GLU A 288 8.21 14.41 -10.91
C GLU A 288 7.24 15.56 -10.59
N LYS A 289 5.94 15.42 -10.92
CA LYS A 289 4.92 16.46 -10.70
C LYS A 289 4.29 16.44 -9.30
N THR A 290 4.49 15.38 -8.52
CA THR A 290 3.97 15.30 -7.14
C THR A 290 5.04 15.51 -6.09
N ARG A 291 6.32 15.43 -6.45
CA ARG A 291 7.43 15.75 -5.54
C ARG A 291 7.36 17.21 -5.09
N GLY A 292 7.28 17.44 -3.78
CA GLY A 292 7.16 18.76 -3.19
C GLY A 292 5.87 19.51 -3.56
N LEU A 293 4.84 18.81 -4.06
CA LEU A 293 3.57 19.42 -4.47
C LEU A 293 2.91 20.17 -3.31
N PHE A 294 2.90 19.58 -2.12
CA PHE A 294 2.41 20.22 -0.90
C PHE A 294 3.53 21.04 -0.25
N ASN A 295 3.87 22.14 -0.90
CA ASN A 295 4.72 23.22 -0.39
C ASN A 295 3.89 24.29 0.32
N LYS A 296 4.56 25.33 0.82
CA LYS A 296 3.94 26.48 1.49
C LYS A 296 2.80 27.09 0.69
N GLU A 297 2.97 27.31 -0.61
CA GLU A 297 1.99 27.97 -1.46
C GLU A 297 0.72 27.15 -1.59
N LEU A 298 0.83 25.83 -1.79
CA LEU A 298 -0.32 24.95 -1.93
C LEU A 298 -1.01 24.70 -0.58
N ILE A 299 -0.25 24.55 0.50
CA ILE A 299 -0.79 24.42 1.86
C ILE A 299 -1.59 25.68 2.23
N ALA A 300 -1.14 26.88 1.83
CA ALA A 300 -1.87 28.12 2.06
C ALA A 300 -3.25 28.19 1.39
N LYS A 301 -3.52 27.33 0.39
CA LYS A 301 -4.85 27.18 -0.24
C LYS A 301 -5.81 26.33 0.58
N MET A 302 -5.29 25.51 1.50
CA MET A 302 -6.13 24.79 2.46
C MET A 302 -6.75 25.79 3.44
N LYS A 303 -7.93 25.44 3.98
CA LYS A 303 -8.57 26.26 5.02
C LYS A 303 -7.66 26.42 6.24
N LYS A 304 -7.69 27.59 6.88
CA LYS A 304 -7.06 27.77 8.18
C LYS A 304 -7.68 26.82 9.21
N GLY A 305 -6.84 26.09 9.93
CA GLY A 305 -7.24 25.07 10.89
C GLY A 305 -7.72 23.76 10.26
N SER A 306 -7.31 23.45 9.03
CA SER A 306 -7.59 22.16 8.38
C SER A 306 -6.63 21.06 8.85
N TRP A 307 -6.95 19.82 8.51
CA TRP A 307 -6.11 18.65 8.78
C TRP A 307 -5.58 18.04 7.48
N LEU A 308 -4.31 17.65 7.47
CA LEU A 308 -3.66 17.03 6.32
C LEU A 308 -3.17 15.62 6.69
N VAL A 309 -3.56 14.62 5.90
CA VAL A 309 -3.12 13.23 6.07
C VAL A 309 -2.31 12.79 4.85
N ASN A 310 -1.16 12.17 5.09
CA ASN A 310 -0.32 11.63 4.03
C ASN A 310 0.16 10.22 4.38
N THR A 311 -0.42 9.23 3.71
CA THR A 311 0.05 7.83 3.71
C THR A 311 0.52 7.42 2.32
N ALA A 312 0.82 8.40 1.47
CA ALA A 312 1.30 8.19 0.11
C ALA A 312 2.82 8.12 0.09
N ARG A 313 3.51 9.27 0.09
CA ARG A 313 4.98 9.37 0.21
C ARG A 313 5.39 10.67 0.89
N GLY A 314 6.43 10.62 1.72
CA GLY A 314 6.90 11.78 2.47
C GLY A 314 7.41 12.92 1.58
N ALA A 315 8.02 12.60 0.44
CA ALA A 315 8.54 13.62 -0.48
C ALA A 315 7.46 14.33 -1.34
N ILE A 316 6.18 13.99 -1.17
CA ILE A 316 5.08 14.76 -1.80
C ILE A 316 4.86 16.09 -1.06
N VAL A 317 5.17 16.12 0.24
CA VAL A 317 5.14 17.34 1.05
C VAL A 317 6.54 17.93 1.19
N VAL A 318 6.62 19.26 1.35
CA VAL A 318 7.83 19.91 1.87
C VAL A 318 7.73 19.89 3.40
N LYS A 319 8.54 19.05 4.04
CA LYS A 319 8.46 18.77 5.49
C LYS A 319 8.62 20.03 6.35
N GLU A 320 9.44 20.98 5.93
CA GLU A 320 9.63 22.27 6.61
C GLU A 320 8.36 23.12 6.55
N ASP A 321 7.70 23.18 5.40
CA ASP A 321 6.48 23.97 5.19
C ASP A 321 5.30 23.38 5.96
N VAL A 322 5.18 22.04 6.00
CA VAL A 322 4.19 21.35 6.84
C VAL A 322 4.43 21.67 8.31
N ALA A 323 5.69 21.60 8.77
CA ALA A 323 6.02 21.91 10.16
C ALA A 323 5.66 23.35 10.53
N GLU A 324 5.94 24.31 9.64
CA GLU A 324 5.59 25.72 9.85
C GLU A 324 4.07 25.96 9.84
N ALA A 325 3.35 25.28 8.95
CA ALA A 325 1.89 25.37 8.90
C ALA A 325 1.23 24.81 10.17
N ILE A 326 1.78 23.76 10.77
CA ILE A 326 1.33 23.23 12.07
C ILE A 326 1.64 24.23 13.18
N LYS A 327 2.89 24.73 13.26
CA LYS A 327 3.33 25.68 14.31
C LYS A 327 2.49 26.96 14.33
N SER A 328 2.17 27.50 13.15
CA SER A 328 1.34 28.69 13.00
C SER A 328 -0.15 28.45 13.24
N GLY A 329 -0.59 27.19 13.31
CA GLY A 329 -1.99 26.81 13.41
C GLY A 329 -2.78 26.98 12.10
N HIS A 330 -2.10 27.18 10.97
CA HIS A 330 -2.74 27.10 9.65
C HIS A 330 -3.23 25.67 9.38
N LEU A 331 -2.43 24.67 9.75
CA LEU A 331 -2.90 23.30 9.91
C LEU A 331 -3.18 23.04 11.40
N ARG A 332 -4.36 22.50 11.72
CA ARG A 332 -4.65 21.96 13.05
C ARG A 332 -3.86 20.68 13.31
N GLY A 333 -3.55 19.93 12.26
CA GLY A 333 -2.65 18.80 12.40
C GLY A 333 -2.27 18.10 11.10
N TYR A 334 -1.21 17.32 11.23
CA TYR A 334 -0.67 16.45 10.18
C TYR A 334 -0.43 15.05 10.74
N GLY A 335 -0.61 14.03 9.91
CA GLY A 335 -0.33 12.67 10.29
C GLY A 335 -0.25 11.72 9.11
N GLY A 336 0.20 10.51 9.40
CA GLY A 336 0.45 9.47 8.43
C GLY A 336 1.73 8.73 8.76
N ASP A 337 2.19 7.91 7.83
CA ASP A 337 3.25 6.94 8.11
C ASP A 337 4.49 7.11 7.21
N VAL A 338 4.45 7.99 6.22
CA VAL A 338 5.50 8.10 5.20
C VAL A 338 6.46 9.25 5.44
N TRP A 339 7.72 9.01 5.10
CA TRP A 339 8.83 9.93 5.37
C TRP A 339 9.75 10.03 4.15
N PHE A 340 10.59 11.07 4.10
CA PHE A 340 11.71 11.11 3.17
C PHE A 340 12.94 11.79 3.81
N PRO A 341 14.11 11.12 3.83
CA PRO A 341 14.34 9.74 3.43
C PRO A 341 13.73 8.74 4.43
N GLN A 342 13.91 7.45 4.13
CA GLN A 342 13.57 6.33 5.01
C GLN A 342 14.79 5.41 5.18
N PRO A 343 15.25 5.12 6.42
CA PRO A 343 14.68 5.55 7.71
C PRO A 343 14.65 7.07 7.91
N ALA A 344 13.60 7.58 8.57
CA ALA A 344 13.49 9.01 8.84
C ALA A 344 14.61 9.43 9.81
N PRO A 345 15.41 10.47 9.53
CA PRO A 345 16.43 10.98 10.45
C PRO A 345 15.84 11.26 11.84
N ALA A 346 16.64 11.08 12.91
CA ALA A 346 16.17 11.24 14.28
C ALA A 346 15.70 12.68 14.59
N ASP A 347 16.27 13.66 13.90
CA ASP A 347 15.98 15.09 13.97
C ASP A 347 14.94 15.56 12.92
N HIS A 348 14.30 14.63 12.19
CA HIS A 348 13.30 14.99 11.18
C HIS A 348 12.17 15.84 11.80
N PRO A 349 11.85 17.03 11.24
CA PRO A 349 11.03 18.04 11.92
C PRO A 349 9.61 17.56 12.25
N LEU A 350 9.05 16.68 11.41
CA LEU A 350 7.71 16.12 11.61
C LEU A 350 7.62 15.08 12.75
N ARG A 351 8.73 14.68 13.36
CA ARG A 351 8.71 13.74 14.52
C ARG A 351 8.11 14.38 15.76
N THR A 352 8.34 15.68 15.96
CA THR A 352 8.07 16.35 17.24
C THR A 352 7.29 17.64 17.10
N VAL A 353 7.04 18.12 15.88
CA VAL A 353 6.27 19.35 15.67
C VAL A 353 4.90 19.26 16.32
N GLN A 354 4.50 20.33 17.01
CA GLN A 354 3.20 20.49 17.62
C GLN A 354 2.63 21.86 17.25
N GLY A 355 1.30 21.95 17.17
CA GLY A 355 0.62 23.21 16.94
C GLY A 355 0.45 24.04 18.22
N PRO A 356 -0.18 25.23 18.13
CA PRO A 356 -0.37 26.16 19.26
C PRO A 356 -1.10 25.59 20.49
N TRP A 357 -1.77 24.44 20.33
CA TRP A 357 -2.53 23.78 21.40
C TRP A 357 -1.85 22.52 21.95
N GLY A 358 -0.57 22.27 21.64
CA GLY A 358 0.19 21.14 22.20
C GLY A 358 -0.19 19.77 21.62
N GLY A 359 -0.68 19.73 20.37
CA GLY A 359 -1.10 18.51 19.66
C GLY A 359 -0.97 18.67 18.15
N GLY A 360 -1.78 17.93 17.38
CA GLY A 360 -1.81 18.05 15.92
C GLY A 360 -0.74 17.23 15.18
N ASN A 361 -0.14 16.25 15.82
CA ASN A 361 0.81 15.32 15.21
C ASN A 361 0.34 13.89 15.41
N ALA A 362 0.10 13.17 14.32
CA ALA A 362 -0.26 11.75 14.31
C ALA A 362 0.66 10.95 13.38
N MET A 363 1.96 11.29 13.41
CA MET A 363 2.97 10.57 12.65
C MET A 363 3.32 9.22 13.28
N VAL A 364 3.53 8.22 12.44
CA VAL A 364 4.04 6.90 12.81
C VAL A 364 5.16 6.47 11.83
N PRO A 365 5.99 5.46 12.15
CA PRO A 365 6.89 4.86 11.15
C PRO A 365 6.11 4.29 9.94
N HIS A 366 6.75 4.11 8.80
CA HIS A 366 6.08 3.61 7.58
C HIS A 366 5.62 2.16 7.76
N MET A 367 4.36 2.01 8.17
CA MET A 367 3.83 0.75 8.67
C MET A 367 2.45 0.37 8.12
N SER A 368 1.68 1.32 7.58
CA SER A 368 0.29 1.07 7.17
C SER A 368 0.20 -0.01 6.10
N GLY A 369 1.16 -0.02 5.16
CA GLY A 369 1.27 -0.98 4.09
C GLY A 369 1.86 -2.34 4.49
N THR A 370 2.34 -2.49 5.73
CA THR A 370 3.02 -3.70 6.24
C THR A 370 2.35 -4.28 7.50
N SER A 371 1.04 -4.09 7.65
CA SER A 371 0.26 -4.87 8.63
C SER A 371 0.46 -6.38 8.38
N ILE A 372 0.37 -7.22 9.42
CA ILE A 372 0.56 -8.67 9.29
C ILE A 372 -0.28 -9.26 8.14
N ASP A 373 -1.53 -8.83 8.00
CA ASP A 373 -2.40 -9.24 6.90
C ASP A 373 -1.89 -8.81 5.51
N ALA A 374 -1.30 -7.61 5.41
CA ALA A 374 -0.71 -7.13 4.17
C ALA A 374 0.57 -7.90 3.81
N GLN A 375 1.38 -8.29 4.80
CA GLN A 375 2.63 -9.02 4.57
C GLN A 375 2.39 -10.34 3.87
N ILE A 376 1.37 -11.09 4.28
CA ILE A 376 0.97 -12.34 3.62
C ILE A 376 0.64 -12.08 2.14
N ARG A 377 -0.13 -11.03 1.86
CA ARG A 377 -0.56 -10.72 0.49
C ARG A 377 0.60 -10.28 -0.40
N TYR A 378 1.47 -9.39 0.07
CA TYR A 378 2.60 -8.94 -0.76
C TYR A 378 3.72 -9.97 -0.85
N ALA A 379 3.91 -10.83 0.15
CA ALA A 379 4.87 -11.94 0.05
C ALA A 379 4.42 -12.93 -1.04
N ASN A 380 3.15 -13.34 -1.02
CA ASN A 380 2.57 -14.20 -2.06
C ASN A 380 2.60 -13.56 -3.44
N GLY A 381 2.29 -12.26 -3.56
CA GLY A 381 2.34 -11.57 -4.84
C GLY A 381 3.78 -11.36 -5.36
N THR A 382 4.75 -11.13 -4.47
CA THR A 382 6.17 -11.11 -4.84
C THR A 382 6.57 -12.46 -5.43
N LYS A 383 6.19 -13.57 -4.77
CA LYS A 383 6.40 -14.92 -5.30
C LYS A 383 5.80 -15.09 -6.70
N ALA A 384 4.56 -14.66 -6.91
CA ALA A 384 3.89 -14.77 -8.20
C ALA A 384 4.62 -14.00 -9.32
N ILE A 385 5.12 -12.79 -9.04
CA ILE A 385 5.94 -12.02 -10.00
C ILE A 385 7.24 -12.76 -10.34
N LEU A 386 7.90 -13.36 -9.34
CA LEU A 386 9.11 -14.15 -9.55
C LEU A 386 8.83 -15.44 -10.32
N GLU A 387 7.71 -16.11 -10.08
CA GLU A 387 7.27 -17.28 -10.86
C GLU A 387 7.07 -16.92 -12.34
N SER A 388 6.47 -15.76 -12.65
CA SER A 388 6.35 -15.27 -14.02
C SER A 388 7.71 -15.00 -14.66
N TYR A 389 8.65 -14.41 -13.92
CA TYR A 389 10.01 -14.13 -14.40
C TYR A 389 10.83 -15.42 -14.61
N PHE A 390 11.03 -16.23 -13.57
CA PHE A 390 11.90 -17.40 -13.63
C PHE A 390 11.37 -18.53 -14.51
N SER A 391 10.06 -18.59 -14.76
CA SER A 391 9.50 -19.53 -15.74
C SER A 391 9.76 -19.13 -17.20
N GLY A 392 10.25 -17.92 -17.45
CA GLY A 392 10.43 -17.36 -18.79
C GLY A 392 9.13 -17.01 -19.52
N ARG A 393 7.96 -17.21 -18.88
CA ARG A 393 6.65 -16.87 -19.47
C ARG A 393 6.42 -15.36 -19.51
N HIS A 394 6.95 -14.64 -18.54
CA HIS A 394 6.77 -13.19 -18.38
C HIS A 394 5.28 -12.77 -18.42
N ASP A 395 4.42 -13.63 -17.88
CA ASP A 395 2.96 -13.50 -17.82
C ASP A 395 2.52 -12.62 -16.64
N TYR A 396 3.18 -11.47 -16.48
CA TYR A 396 2.89 -10.52 -15.41
C TYR A 396 1.45 -10.02 -15.50
N ARG A 397 0.85 -9.75 -14.35
CA ARG A 397 -0.40 -8.98 -14.31
C ARG A 397 -0.11 -7.56 -14.82
N PRO A 398 -0.85 -7.05 -15.80
CA PRO A 398 -0.58 -5.72 -16.36
C PRO A 398 -0.57 -4.61 -15.31
N GLU A 399 -1.40 -4.73 -14.28
CA GLU A 399 -1.50 -3.76 -13.18
C GLU A 399 -0.31 -3.77 -12.21
N ASP A 400 0.49 -4.84 -12.18
CA ASP A 400 1.68 -4.95 -11.32
C ASP A 400 2.89 -4.25 -11.95
N LEU A 401 2.86 -3.97 -13.26
CA LEU A 401 3.97 -3.37 -13.99
C LEU A 401 3.96 -1.84 -13.89
N ILE A 402 5.12 -1.26 -13.56
CA ILE A 402 5.35 0.19 -13.50
C ILE A 402 6.09 0.65 -14.75
N VAL A 403 7.29 0.09 -14.97
CA VAL A 403 8.01 0.21 -16.23
C VAL A 403 8.35 -1.18 -16.77
N HIS A 404 8.28 -1.35 -18.07
CA HIS A 404 8.55 -2.61 -18.75
C HIS A 404 8.91 -2.36 -20.21
N GLY A 405 9.89 -3.08 -20.75
CA GLY A 405 10.31 -2.92 -22.14
C GLY A 405 10.86 -1.52 -22.48
N GLY A 406 11.39 -0.80 -21.49
CA GLY A 406 11.95 0.53 -21.68
C GLY A 406 10.95 1.69 -21.66
N ASP A 407 9.69 1.44 -21.29
CA ASP A 407 8.68 2.49 -21.16
C ASP A 407 7.83 2.34 -19.88
N TYR A 408 7.18 3.44 -19.49
CA TYR A 408 6.11 3.41 -18.49
C TYR A 408 4.88 2.71 -19.05
N VAL A 409 4.45 1.65 -18.37
CA VAL A 409 3.21 0.94 -18.72
C VAL A 409 2.05 1.31 -17.80
N THR A 410 2.35 1.88 -16.62
CA THR A 410 1.34 2.46 -15.73
C THR A 410 0.97 3.89 -16.15
N LYS A 411 -0.32 4.23 -15.97
CA LYS A 411 -0.83 5.59 -16.16
C LYS A 411 -0.79 6.44 -14.89
N ALA A 412 -0.44 5.85 -13.74
CA ALA A 412 -0.54 6.50 -12.43
C ALA A 412 0.66 7.42 -12.09
N TYR A 413 1.80 7.24 -12.76
CA TYR A 413 3.04 8.00 -12.53
C TYR A 413 3.11 9.24 -13.45
N GLY A 414 2.02 10.01 -13.45
CA GLY A 414 1.83 11.24 -14.22
C GLY A 414 1.23 11.02 -15.61
N GLN A 415 0.60 12.08 -16.15
CA GLN A 415 0.19 12.12 -17.55
C GLN A 415 1.42 12.16 -18.44
N ARG A 416 1.65 11.07 -19.18
CA ARG A 416 2.77 10.88 -20.10
C ARG A 416 2.24 10.75 -21.52
N ASN A 417 2.90 11.42 -22.47
CA ASN A 417 2.74 11.12 -23.88
C ASN A 417 3.60 9.90 -24.19
N LYS A 418 3.11 8.95 -25.01
CA LYS A 418 3.95 7.87 -25.51
C LYS A 418 5.11 8.49 -26.30
N ALA A 419 6.34 8.05 -26.00
CA ALA A 419 7.53 8.46 -26.73
C ALA A 419 7.53 7.90 -28.15
#